data_AF-A0A6N8TDQ3-F1
#
_entry.id   AF-A0A6N8TDQ3-F1
#
_cell.length_a   1.000
_cell.length_b   1.000
_cell.length_c   1.000
_cell.angle_alpha   90.00
_cell.angle_beta   90.00
_cell.angle_gamma   90.00
#
_symmetry.space_group_name_H-M   'P 1'
#
loop_
_entity.id
_entity.type
_entity.pdbx_description
1 polymer ?
#
loop_
_entity_poly.entity_id
_entity_poly.type
_entity_poly.pdbx_seq_one_letter_code
_entity_poly.pdbx_strand_id
1 'polypeptide(L)'
;MRILVVLAHPLEESFAASVAETVRRKLAANGHTVDLLDLYREGFDPRLSHGERARYFEPAYDPSEAEPYVSRLKQADGLVLVFPQWWFNFPAILKGFFDRVFAPGVAFENDPDGGRIQPRLGNIHLFWAFTTTGSPWWVVNLYMGNPVKRLLKRGIAAFCAKGLDFRLVTLHDMDRIDAVRRKTHLARVEKLIDRI
;
A
#
# COMPACT_ATOMS: atom_id res chain seq x y z
N MET A 1 2.22 -11.32 -14.01
CA MET A 1 1.59 -10.10 -13.44
C MET A 1 2.65 -9.03 -13.26
N ARG A 2 2.27 -7.77 -13.42
CA ARG A 2 3.02 -6.61 -12.96
C ARG A 2 2.59 -6.25 -11.54
N ILE A 3 3.50 -6.26 -10.58
CA ILE A 3 3.19 -5.99 -9.18
C ILE A 3 3.91 -4.70 -8.75
N LEU A 4 3.13 -3.72 -8.30
CA LEU A 4 3.63 -2.50 -7.69
C LEU A 4 3.90 -2.75 -6.21
N VAL A 5 5.17 -2.71 -5.81
CA VAL A 5 5.61 -2.79 -4.42
C VAL A 5 5.86 -1.37 -3.92
N VAL A 6 5.05 -0.87 -3.00
CA VAL A 6 5.19 0.48 -2.43
C VAL A 6 5.87 0.39 -1.06
N LEU A 7 7.07 0.96 -0.94
CA LEU A 7 7.82 1.08 0.31
C LEU A 7 7.65 2.49 0.88
N ALA A 8 7.30 2.57 2.17
CA ALA A 8 7.17 3.83 2.90
C ALA A 8 8.01 3.79 4.18
N HIS A 9 9.32 3.96 4.04
CA HIS A 9 10.23 4.09 5.19
C HIS A 9 11.41 5.03 4.87
N PRO A 10 11.78 5.99 5.75
CA PRO A 10 12.84 6.97 5.46
C PRO A 10 14.25 6.41 5.53
N LEU A 11 14.47 5.33 6.28
CA LEU A 11 15.78 4.69 6.43
C LEU A 11 15.96 3.52 5.45
N GLU A 12 17.04 3.56 4.66
CA GLU A 12 17.39 2.53 3.66
C GLU A 12 17.73 1.17 4.30
N GLU A 13 18.35 1.17 5.47
CA GLU A 13 18.72 -0.06 6.21
C GLU A 13 17.61 -0.55 7.15
N SER A 14 16.40 -0.02 7.02
CA SER A 14 15.28 -0.42 7.87
C SER A 14 14.85 -1.87 7.65
N PHE A 15 14.19 -2.43 8.66
CA PHE A 15 13.55 -3.74 8.48
C PHE A 15 12.42 -3.70 7.43
N ALA A 16 11.72 -2.57 7.26
CA ALA A 16 10.75 -2.39 6.19
C ALA A 16 11.42 -2.48 4.80
N ALA A 17 12.57 -1.84 4.61
CA ALA A 17 13.36 -1.98 3.40
C ALA A 17 13.83 -3.42 3.16
N SER A 18 14.26 -4.12 4.21
CA SER A 18 14.61 -5.56 4.14
C SER A 18 13.44 -6.43 3.69
N VAL A 19 12.22 -6.14 4.18
CA VAL A 19 10.99 -6.82 3.77
C VAL A 19 10.64 -6.50 2.32
N ALA A 20 10.70 -5.24 1.91
CA ALA A 20 10.41 -4.82 0.53
C ALA A 20 11.36 -5.48 -0.48
N GLU A 21 12.66 -5.52 -0.18
CA GLU A 21 13.65 -6.18 -1.02
C GLU A 21 13.42 -7.70 -1.08
N THR A 22 13.06 -8.32 0.05
CA THR A 22 12.70 -9.75 0.09
C THR A 22 11.49 -10.04 -0.80
N VAL A 23 10.43 -9.23 -0.70
CA VAL A 23 9.24 -9.32 -1.54
C VAL A 23 9.62 -9.14 -3.02
N ARG A 24 10.36 -8.08 -3.34
CA ARG A 24 10.76 -7.75 -4.71
C ARG A 24 11.55 -8.87 -5.36
N ARG A 25 12.61 -9.33 -4.69
CA ARG A 25 13.46 -10.43 -5.17
C ARG A 25 12.65 -11.71 -5.38
N LYS A 26 11.77 -12.04 -4.42
CA LYS A 26 11.02 -13.30 -4.48
C LYS A 26 9.93 -13.29 -5.54
N LEU A 27 9.18 -12.20 -5.68
CA LEU A 27 8.23 -12.02 -6.78
C LEU A 27 8.91 -12.07 -8.15
N ALA A 28 10.08 -11.44 -8.30
CA ALA A 28 10.84 -11.52 -9.54
C ALA A 28 11.30 -12.97 -9.83
N ALA A 29 11.74 -13.72 -8.81
CA ALA A 29 12.11 -15.13 -8.95
C ALA A 29 10.92 -16.03 -9.32
N ASN A 30 9.69 -15.65 -8.93
CA ASN A 30 8.46 -16.34 -9.34
C ASN A 30 7.98 -15.96 -10.75
N GLY A 31 8.71 -15.09 -11.47
CA GLY A 31 8.39 -14.70 -12.85
C GLY A 31 7.44 -13.50 -12.98
N HIS A 32 7.18 -12.76 -11.89
CA HIS A 32 6.42 -11.50 -11.97
C HIS A 32 7.32 -10.33 -12.40
N THR A 33 6.74 -9.37 -13.11
CA THR A 33 7.38 -8.05 -13.29
C THR A 33 7.15 -7.25 -12.02
N VAL A 34 8.21 -6.81 -11.36
CA VAL A 34 8.10 -6.06 -10.11
C VAL A 34 8.50 -4.62 -10.33
N ASP A 35 7.63 -3.72 -9.90
CA ASP A 35 7.85 -2.29 -9.91
C ASP A 35 7.98 -1.79 -8.47
N LEU A 36 9.19 -1.44 -8.01
CA LEU A 36 9.43 -0.97 -6.64
C LEU A 36 9.30 0.55 -6.59
N LEU A 37 8.27 1.05 -5.92
CA LEU A 37 8.04 2.46 -5.63
C LEU A 37 8.48 2.75 -4.19
N ASP A 38 9.66 3.31 -4.01
CA ASP A 38 10.12 3.80 -2.71
C ASP A 38 9.75 5.28 -2.58
N LEU A 39 8.69 5.56 -1.81
CA LEU A 39 8.13 6.91 -1.70
C LEU A 39 9.14 7.92 -1.15
N TYR A 40 10.01 7.51 -0.22
CA TYR A 40 11.00 8.43 0.35
C TYR A 40 12.15 8.66 -0.61
N ARG A 41 12.66 7.59 -1.24
CA ARG A 41 13.77 7.69 -2.20
C ARG A 41 13.38 8.44 -3.47
N GLU A 42 12.13 8.32 -3.91
CA GLU A 42 11.59 9.04 -5.07
C GLU A 42 11.13 10.47 -4.72
N GLY A 43 11.23 10.89 -3.45
CA GLY A 43 10.89 12.26 -3.04
C GLY A 43 9.40 12.57 -3.19
N PHE A 44 8.52 11.58 -3.00
CA PHE A 44 7.09 11.77 -3.11
C PHE A 44 6.59 12.82 -2.10
N ASP A 45 5.97 13.90 -2.59
CA ASP A 45 5.31 14.89 -1.74
C ASP A 45 3.92 14.38 -1.32
N PRO A 46 3.66 14.14 -0.02
CA PRO A 46 2.39 13.60 0.41
C PRO A 46 1.27 14.63 0.57
N ARG A 47 1.58 15.92 0.38
CA ARG A 47 0.59 16.98 0.55
C ARG A 47 -0.30 17.05 -0.68
N LEU A 48 -1.60 16.83 -0.50
CA LEU A 48 -2.59 17.15 -1.53
C LEU A 48 -2.54 18.65 -1.81
N SER A 49 -2.25 19.02 -3.05
CA SER A 49 -2.07 20.41 -3.45
C SER A 49 -3.43 21.12 -3.60
N HIS A 50 -3.40 22.46 -3.57
CA HIS A 50 -4.57 23.26 -3.90
C HIS A 50 -5.06 22.96 -5.33
N GLY A 51 -4.14 22.80 -6.29
CA GLY A 51 -4.46 22.51 -7.69
C GLY A 51 -5.17 21.17 -7.86
N GLU A 52 -4.66 20.13 -7.21
CA GLU A 52 -5.29 18.81 -7.17
C GLU A 52 -6.68 18.88 -6.53
N ARG A 53 -6.83 19.59 -5.39
CA ARG A 53 -8.11 19.64 -4.69
C ARG A 53 -9.17 20.49 -5.39
N ALA A 54 -8.77 21.60 -6.01
CA ALA A 54 -9.66 22.52 -6.72
C ALA A 54 -10.33 21.83 -7.92
N ARG A 55 -9.59 20.99 -8.64
CA ARG A 55 -10.05 20.26 -9.83
C ARG A 55 -10.79 18.95 -9.51
N TYR A 56 -10.85 18.56 -8.24
CA TYR A 56 -11.36 17.26 -7.80
C TYR A 56 -12.81 16.95 -8.24
N PHE A 57 -13.64 17.98 -8.38
CA PHE A 57 -15.04 17.84 -8.76
C PHE A 57 -15.32 18.25 -10.21
N GLU A 58 -14.28 18.50 -10.99
CA GLU A 58 -14.43 18.73 -12.43
C GLU A 58 -14.88 17.42 -13.11
N PRO A 59 -15.64 17.50 -14.23
CA PRO A 59 -16.12 16.33 -14.94
C PRO A 59 -15.00 15.35 -15.35
N ALA A 60 -13.81 15.87 -15.62
CA ALA A 60 -12.60 15.09 -15.88
C ALA A 60 -11.48 15.59 -14.96
N TYR A 61 -11.19 14.82 -13.92
CA TYR A 61 -10.07 15.10 -13.02
C TYR A 61 -8.73 14.97 -13.78
N ASP A 62 -7.85 15.96 -13.60
CA ASP A 62 -6.49 15.96 -14.14
C ASP A 62 -5.48 15.43 -13.09
N PRO A 63 -4.95 14.20 -13.26
CA PRO A 63 -3.96 13.62 -12.35
C PRO A 63 -2.51 14.07 -12.63
N SER A 64 -2.27 15.05 -13.50
CA SER A 64 -0.93 15.44 -13.97
C SER A 64 0.10 15.67 -12.85
N GLU A 65 -0.30 16.24 -11.71
CA GLU A 65 0.58 16.49 -10.56
C GLU A 65 1.07 15.21 -9.85
N ALA A 66 0.41 14.06 -10.09
CA ALA A 66 0.74 12.75 -9.54
C ALA A 66 0.97 11.68 -10.62
N GLU A 67 1.05 12.07 -11.89
CA GLU A 67 0.98 11.16 -13.03
C GLU A 67 2.04 10.04 -13.05
N PRO A 68 3.32 10.27 -12.67
CA PRO A 68 4.30 9.18 -12.59
C PRO A 68 3.84 8.04 -11.66
N TYR A 69 3.15 8.36 -10.58
CA TYR A 69 2.66 7.40 -9.60
C TYR A 69 1.31 6.78 -10.02
N VAL A 70 0.43 7.59 -10.62
CA VAL A 70 -0.85 7.15 -11.18
C VAL A 70 -0.65 6.14 -12.31
N SER A 71 0.29 6.42 -13.22
CA SER A 71 0.62 5.52 -14.32
C SER A 71 1.11 4.16 -13.82
N ARG A 72 1.99 4.13 -12.81
CA ARG A 72 2.47 2.88 -12.18
C ARG A 72 1.34 2.09 -11.52
N LEU A 73 0.42 2.76 -10.82
CA LEU A 73 -0.76 2.13 -10.23
C LEU A 73 -1.69 1.53 -11.30
N LYS A 74 -1.97 2.28 -12.38
CA LYS A 74 -2.85 1.84 -13.47
C LYS A 74 -2.27 0.64 -14.25
N GLN A 75 -0.95 0.53 -14.34
CA GLN A 75 -0.28 -0.61 -15.00
C GLN A 75 -0.22 -1.87 -14.14
N ALA A 76 -0.43 -1.78 -12.83
CA ALA A 76 -0.23 -2.89 -11.91
C ALA A 76 -1.42 -3.87 -11.90
N ASP A 77 -1.15 -5.17 -11.93
CA ASP A 77 -2.16 -6.22 -11.68
C ASP A 77 -2.24 -6.58 -10.18
N GLY A 78 -1.25 -6.14 -9.40
CA GLY A 78 -1.15 -6.38 -7.96
C GLY A 78 -0.47 -5.24 -7.23
N LEU A 79 -0.90 -4.99 -5.99
CA LEU A 79 -0.38 -3.97 -5.10
C LEU A 79 0.16 -4.62 -3.82
N VAL A 80 1.43 -4.36 -3.51
CA VAL A 80 2.04 -4.77 -2.23
C VAL A 80 2.53 -3.54 -1.49
N LEU A 81 2.09 -3.35 -0.24
CA LEU A 81 2.54 -2.25 0.60
C LEU A 81 3.50 -2.74 1.66
N VAL A 82 4.58 -2.00 1.91
CA VAL A 82 5.56 -2.29 2.96
C VAL A 82 5.83 -1.04 3.78
N PHE A 83 5.41 -1.04 5.05
CA PHE A 83 5.48 0.15 5.90
C PHE A 83 5.37 -0.14 7.41
N PRO A 84 5.97 0.68 8.29
CA PRO A 84 5.70 0.63 9.73
C PRO A 84 4.36 1.29 10.05
N GLN A 85 3.64 0.79 11.06
CA GLN A 85 2.45 1.44 11.58
C GLN A 85 2.85 2.52 12.59
N TRP A 86 2.61 3.78 12.25
CA TRP A 86 2.85 4.93 13.12
C TRP A 86 1.52 5.50 13.57
N TRP A 87 1.36 5.73 14.88
CA TRP A 87 0.10 6.15 15.47
C TRP A 87 -1.09 5.26 15.07
N PHE A 88 -0.86 3.93 15.08
CA PHE A 88 -1.84 2.92 14.62
C PHE A 88 -2.36 3.17 13.20
N ASN A 89 -1.58 3.84 12.35
CA ASN A 89 -1.98 4.19 11.00
C ASN A 89 -0.77 4.12 10.04
N PHE A 90 -0.98 4.53 8.80
CA PHE A 90 0.06 4.66 7.79
C PHE A 90 1.07 5.75 8.17
N PRO A 91 2.33 5.66 7.72
CA PRO A 91 3.19 6.82 7.61
C PRO A 91 2.49 7.92 6.80
N ALA A 92 2.69 9.18 7.17
CA ALA A 92 2.07 10.31 6.46
C ALA A 92 2.36 10.27 4.95
N ILE A 93 3.56 9.83 4.56
CA ILE A 93 3.94 9.72 3.15
C ILE A 93 3.04 8.74 2.37
N LEU A 94 2.70 7.61 2.99
CA LEU A 94 1.83 6.58 2.39
C LEU A 94 0.36 7.01 2.43
N LYS A 95 -0.06 7.74 3.46
CA LYS A 95 -1.40 8.33 3.49
C LYS A 95 -1.56 9.35 2.34
N GLY A 96 -0.56 10.19 2.10
CA GLY A 96 -0.52 11.11 0.97
C GLY A 96 -0.52 10.40 -0.38
N PHE A 97 0.14 9.24 -0.49
CA PHE A 97 0.06 8.40 -1.70
C PHE A 97 -1.38 8.00 -2.01
N PHE A 98 -2.14 7.58 -1.00
CA PHE A 98 -3.59 7.35 -1.20
C PHE A 98 -4.33 8.62 -1.58
N ASP A 99 -4.07 9.73 -0.89
CA ASP A 99 -4.82 10.99 -1.11
C ASP A 99 -4.62 11.57 -2.51
N ARG A 100 -3.42 11.45 -3.08
CA ARG A 100 -3.05 12.02 -4.38
C ARG A 100 -3.21 11.03 -5.54
N VAL A 101 -2.93 9.75 -5.33
CA VAL A 101 -2.91 8.74 -6.40
C VAL A 101 -4.24 8.01 -6.53
N PHE A 102 -5.00 7.83 -5.45
CA PHE A 102 -6.33 7.21 -5.49
C PHE A 102 -7.42 8.26 -5.74
N ALA A 103 -7.23 9.05 -6.79
CA ALA A 103 -8.08 10.18 -7.15
C ALA A 103 -9.25 9.78 -8.08
N PRO A 104 -10.26 10.67 -8.28
CA PRO A 104 -11.31 10.47 -9.27
C PRO A 104 -10.74 10.25 -10.68
N GLY A 105 -11.37 9.40 -11.48
CA GLY A 105 -10.87 8.99 -12.81
C GLY A 105 -9.63 8.08 -12.77
N VAL A 106 -9.06 7.83 -11.58
CA VAL A 106 -7.96 6.88 -11.36
C VAL A 106 -8.45 5.66 -10.58
N ALA A 107 -8.74 5.83 -9.29
CA ALA A 107 -9.15 4.71 -8.44
C ALA A 107 -10.65 4.47 -8.47
N PHE A 108 -11.42 5.52 -8.76
CA PHE A 108 -12.86 5.46 -8.81
C PHE A 108 -13.45 6.58 -9.66
N GLU A 109 -14.74 6.48 -9.95
CA GLU A 109 -15.52 7.58 -10.50
C GLU A 109 -16.65 7.96 -9.56
N ASN A 110 -16.94 9.25 -9.51
CA ASN A 110 -18.12 9.77 -8.83
C ASN A 110 -19.35 9.44 -9.67
N ASP A 111 -20.45 9.11 -9.00
CA ASP A 111 -21.74 9.00 -9.66
C ASP A 111 -22.29 10.43 -9.86
N PRO A 112 -22.55 10.86 -11.12
CA PRO A 112 -23.09 12.20 -11.41
C PRO A 112 -24.41 12.49 -10.67
N ASP A 113 -25.19 11.44 -10.38
CA ASP A 113 -26.49 11.55 -9.71
C ASP A 113 -26.37 11.42 -8.17
N GLY A 114 -25.15 11.45 -7.63
CA GLY A 114 -24.89 11.37 -6.18
C GLY A 114 -25.01 9.96 -5.60
N GLY A 115 -25.07 8.94 -6.45
CA GLY A 115 -25.07 7.53 -6.06
C GLY A 115 -23.70 7.00 -5.61
N ARG A 116 -23.55 5.67 -5.64
CA ARG A 116 -22.37 5.00 -5.08
C ARG A 116 -21.16 5.15 -5.99
N ILE A 117 -20.03 5.58 -5.42
CA ILE A 117 -18.73 5.62 -6.09
C ILE A 117 -18.43 4.29 -6.80
N GLN A 118 -17.99 4.38 -8.06
CA GLN A 118 -17.71 3.21 -8.91
C GLN A 118 -16.20 2.90 -8.91
N PRO A 119 -15.77 1.70 -8.49
CA PRO A 119 -14.37 1.27 -8.55
C PRO A 119 -13.78 1.29 -9.97
N ARG A 120 -12.54 1.75 -10.12
CA ARG A 120 -11.81 1.78 -11.40
C ARG A 120 -10.49 1.00 -11.41
N LEU A 121 -10.02 0.43 -10.29
CA LEU A 121 -8.82 -0.42 -10.23
C LEU A 121 -9.15 -1.91 -10.44
N GLY A 122 -10.01 -2.21 -11.41
CA GLY A 122 -10.50 -3.58 -11.68
C GLY A 122 -9.42 -4.55 -12.16
N ASN A 123 -8.26 -4.05 -12.57
CA ASN A 123 -7.05 -4.79 -12.92
C ASN A 123 -6.28 -5.31 -11.70
N ILE A 124 -6.45 -4.70 -10.52
CA ILE A 124 -5.73 -5.10 -9.31
C ILE A 124 -6.44 -6.29 -8.66
N HIS A 125 -5.90 -7.49 -8.83
CA HIS A 125 -6.44 -8.75 -8.29
C HIS A 125 -5.72 -9.23 -7.02
N LEU A 126 -4.55 -8.67 -6.72
CA LEU A 126 -3.75 -8.95 -5.52
C LEU A 126 -3.54 -7.66 -4.73
N PHE A 127 -3.85 -7.67 -3.43
CA PHE A 127 -3.52 -6.54 -2.54
C PHE A 127 -3.00 -7.03 -1.18
N TRP A 128 -1.69 -7.06 -1.05
CA TRP A 128 -1.02 -7.48 0.17
C TRP A 128 -0.34 -6.31 0.89
N ALA A 129 -0.21 -6.40 2.21
CA ALA A 129 0.49 -5.43 3.03
C ALA A 129 1.34 -6.14 4.08
N PHE A 130 2.62 -5.78 4.14
CA PHE A 130 3.56 -6.21 5.16
C PHE A 130 3.89 -5.02 6.05
N THR A 131 3.54 -5.14 7.33
CA THR A 131 3.66 -4.03 8.27
C THR A 131 4.39 -4.42 9.54
N THR A 132 5.01 -3.44 10.19
CA THR A 132 5.58 -3.60 11.52
C THR A 132 4.92 -2.65 12.51
N THR A 133 4.94 -2.97 13.78
CA THR A 133 4.47 -2.07 14.85
C THR A 133 5.20 -2.37 16.14
N GLY A 134 5.51 -1.33 16.91
CA GLY A 134 6.05 -1.47 18.27
C GLY A 134 5.04 -2.03 19.26
N SER A 135 3.74 -1.91 18.98
CA SER A 135 2.68 -2.34 19.88
C SER A 135 2.48 -3.86 19.88
N PRO A 136 2.11 -4.44 21.04
CA PRO A 136 1.78 -5.86 21.13
C PRO A 136 0.48 -6.17 20.37
N TRP A 137 0.34 -7.43 19.95
CA TRP A 137 -0.78 -7.89 19.13
C TRP A 137 -2.16 -7.53 19.71
N TRP A 138 -2.37 -7.68 21.02
CA TRP A 138 -3.67 -7.44 21.65
C TRP A 138 -4.07 -5.96 21.64
N VAL A 139 -3.12 -5.03 21.78
CA VAL A 139 -3.39 -3.59 21.69
C VAL A 139 -3.85 -3.25 20.28
N VAL A 140 -3.13 -3.74 19.26
CA VAL A 140 -3.46 -3.44 17.87
C VAL A 140 -4.79 -4.07 17.47
N ASN A 141 -5.04 -5.33 17.84
CA ASN A 141 -6.19 -6.08 17.32
C ASN A 141 -7.45 -5.96 18.16
N LEU A 142 -7.33 -5.94 19.49
CA LEU A 142 -8.49 -5.92 20.39
C LEU A 142 -8.82 -4.49 20.83
N TYR A 143 -7.86 -3.77 21.38
CA TYR A 143 -8.11 -2.41 21.90
C TYR A 143 -8.35 -1.40 20.77
N MET A 144 -7.43 -1.33 19.80
CA MET A 144 -7.56 -0.41 18.66
C MET A 144 -8.47 -0.95 17.55
N GLY A 145 -8.83 -2.24 17.58
CA GLY A 145 -9.69 -2.85 16.58
C GLY A 145 -9.04 -3.03 15.19
N ASN A 146 -7.72 -3.06 15.10
CA ASN A 146 -6.94 -3.19 13.87
C ASN A 146 -7.30 -2.14 12.79
N PRO A 147 -7.06 -0.84 13.06
CA PRO A 147 -7.46 0.25 12.18
C PRO A 147 -6.84 0.16 10.78
N VAL A 148 -5.55 -0.16 10.68
CA VAL A 148 -4.84 -0.35 9.40
C VAL A 148 -5.53 -1.42 8.53
N LYS A 149 -5.89 -2.58 9.09
CA LYS A 149 -6.60 -3.62 8.34
C LYS A 149 -7.95 -3.14 7.86
N ARG A 150 -8.70 -2.39 8.68
CA ARG A 150 -10.02 -1.87 8.32
C ARG A 150 -9.89 -0.84 7.20
N LEU A 151 -8.96 0.10 7.30
CA LEU A 151 -8.70 1.12 6.28
C LEU A 151 -8.29 0.48 4.95
N LEU A 152 -7.32 -0.43 4.95
CA LEU A 152 -6.89 -1.08 3.72
C LEU A 152 -7.99 -1.97 3.13
N LYS A 153 -8.63 -2.84 3.93
CA LYS A 153 -9.61 -3.82 3.42
C LYS A 153 -10.94 -3.19 3.00
N ARG A 154 -11.42 -2.19 3.73
CA ARG A 154 -12.74 -1.59 3.48
C ARG A 154 -12.66 -0.27 2.74
N GLY A 155 -11.61 0.51 2.99
CA GLY A 155 -11.44 1.84 2.41
C GLY A 155 -10.68 1.84 1.08
N ILE A 156 -9.69 0.95 0.89
CA ILE A 156 -8.84 0.96 -0.31
C ILE A 156 -9.16 -0.22 -1.24
N ALA A 157 -9.16 -1.44 -0.71
CA ALA A 157 -9.41 -2.66 -1.47
C ALA A 157 -10.81 -2.70 -2.12
N ALA A 158 -11.76 -1.92 -1.60
CA ALA A 158 -13.09 -1.78 -2.20
C ALA A 158 -13.06 -1.15 -3.60
N PHE A 159 -11.99 -0.44 -3.95
CA PHE A 159 -11.79 0.17 -5.27
C PHE A 159 -11.06 -0.75 -6.26
N CYS A 160 -10.61 -1.93 -5.82
CA CYS A 160 -9.90 -2.92 -6.64
C CYS A 160 -10.86 -3.97 -7.24
N ALA A 161 -10.31 -5.01 -7.87
CA ALA A 161 -11.10 -6.06 -8.53
C ALA A 161 -12.05 -6.79 -7.57
N LYS A 162 -13.18 -7.27 -8.10
CA LYS A 162 -14.03 -8.22 -7.39
C LYS A 162 -13.26 -9.53 -7.16
N GLY A 163 -13.38 -10.10 -5.97
CA GLY A 163 -12.64 -11.32 -5.60
C GLY A 163 -11.16 -11.10 -5.27
N LEU A 164 -10.76 -9.84 -5.00
CA LEU A 164 -9.40 -9.45 -4.62
C LEU A 164 -8.80 -10.38 -3.54
N ASP A 165 -7.60 -10.89 -3.81
CA ASP A 165 -6.81 -11.56 -2.77
C ASP A 165 -6.16 -10.51 -1.86
N PHE A 166 -6.79 -10.29 -0.69
CA PHE A 166 -6.34 -9.32 0.29
C PHE A 166 -5.63 -9.99 1.48
N ARG A 167 -4.42 -9.53 1.80
CA ARG A 167 -3.68 -9.99 2.99
C ARG A 167 -2.97 -8.87 3.72
N LEU A 168 -3.13 -8.83 5.04
CA LEU A 168 -2.30 -8.01 5.93
C LEU A 168 -1.45 -8.94 6.83
N VAL A 169 -0.14 -8.76 6.80
CA VAL A 169 0.81 -9.43 7.68
C VAL A 169 1.46 -8.36 8.55
N THR A 170 1.32 -8.49 9.86
CA THR A 170 1.90 -7.55 10.82
C THR A 170 2.92 -8.26 11.71
N LEU A 171 4.10 -7.68 11.83
CA LEU A 171 5.07 -8.01 12.87
C LEU A 171 4.87 -7.07 14.05
N HIS A 172 4.52 -7.64 15.20
CA HIS A 172 4.29 -6.92 16.46
C HIS A 172 5.56 -6.87 17.31
N ASP A 173 5.55 -6.01 18.32
CA ASP A 173 6.62 -5.88 19.31
C ASP A 173 7.99 -5.57 18.68
N MET A 174 7.99 -4.78 17.60
CA MET A 174 9.19 -4.46 16.82
C MET A 174 10.29 -3.81 17.66
N ASP A 175 9.92 -3.03 18.69
CA ASP A 175 10.88 -2.33 19.55
C ASP A 175 11.68 -3.29 20.45
N ARG A 176 11.22 -4.54 20.61
CA ARG A 176 11.82 -5.56 21.48
C ARG A 176 12.28 -6.80 20.70
N ILE A 177 12.26 -6.73 19.37
CA ILE A 177 12.50 -7.90 18.53
C ILE A 177 14.00 -8.16 18.37
N ASP A 178 14.40 -9.43 18.55
CA ASP A 178 15.76 -9.87 18.27
C ASP A 178 16.00 -10.19 16.78
N ALA A 179 17.26 -10.41 16.42
CA ALA A 179 17.66 -10.73 15.05
C ALA A 179 17.10 -12.07 14.55
N VAL A 180 16.93 -13.06 15.42
CA VAL A 180 16.42 -14.39 15.07
C VAL A 180 14.95 -14.30 14.64
N ARG A 181 14.15 -13.57 15.40
CA ARG A 181 12.73 -13.30 15.10
C ARG A 181 12.57 -12.46 13.84
N ARG A 182 13.42 -11.45 13.61
CA ARG A 182 13.46 -10.71 12.32
C ARG A 182 13.73 -11.63 11.14
N LYS A 183 14.76 -12.49 11.23
CA LYS A 183 15.10 -13.46 10.18
C LYS A 183 13.97 -14.47 9.95
N THR A 184 13.33 -14.93 11.03
CA THR A 184 12.18 -15.84 10.97
C THR A 184 10.98 -15.18 10.27
N HIS A 185 10.76 -13.89 10.53
CA HIS A 185 9.73 -13.13 9.85
C HIS A 185 10.02 -12.97 8.35
N LEU A 186 11.27 -12.68 7.96
CA LEU A 186 11.66 -12.64 6.54
C LEU A 186 11.43 -13.99 5.84
N ALA A 187 11.82 -15.10 6.46
CA ALA A 187 11.54 -16.44 5.92
C ALA A 187 10.03 -16.72 5.81
N ARG A 188 9.22 -16.20 6.75
CA ARG A 188 7.76 -16.25 6.65
C ARG A 188 7.25 -15.43 5.47
N VAL A 189 7.79 -14.23 5.25
CA VAL A 189 7.44 -13.39 4.09
C VAL A 189 7.73 -14.14 2.79
N GLU A 190 8.93 -14.71 2.63
CA GLU A 190 9.30 -15.52 1.45
C GLU A 190 8.29 -16.63 1.16
N LYS A 191 7.97 -17.46 2.18
CA LYS A 191 6.99 -18.55 2.05
C LYS A 191 5.57 -18.10 1.72
N LEU A 192 5.22 -16.86 2.06
CA LEU A 192 3.93 -16.29 1.69
C LEU A 192 3.94 -15.85 0.24
N ILE A 193 5.03 -15.21 -0.21
CA ILE A 193 5.20 -14.77 -1.59
C ILE A 193 5.26 -15.95 -2.56
N ASP A 194 5.76 -17.13 -2.16
CA ASP A 194 5.69 -18.38 -2.94
C ASP A 194 4.28 -18.78 -3.41
N ARG A 195 3.24 -18.16 -2.86
CA ARG A 195 1.82 -18.44 -3.20
C ARG A 195 1.25 -17.46 -4.22
N ILE A 196 2.03 -16.45 -4.60
CA ILE A 196 1.73 -15.46 -5.64
C ILE A 196 2.47 -15.93 -6.90
#